data_AF-A0A5E4JX28-F1
#
_entry.id   AF-A0A5E4JX28-F1
#
_cell.length_a   1.000
_cell.length_b   1.000
_cell.length_c   1.000
_cell.angle_alpha   90.00
_cell.angle_beta   90.00
_cell.angle_gamma   90.00
#
_symmetry.space_group_name_H-M   'P 1'
#
loop_
_entity.id
_entity.type
_entity.pdbx_description
1 polymer ?
#
loop_
_entity_poly.entity_id
_entity_poly.type
_entity_poly.pdbx_seq_one_letter_code
_entity_poly.pdbx_strand_id
1 'polypeptide(L)'
;MEQILEKPAHSPTLDTVQMVEETIRNAKEVIKIAELKRRLPRQVNHNTLKVILAYLQKSGKIEFTPDGVVWISMPKEDIATILSKGRTWT
;
A
#
# COMPACT_ATOMS: atom_id res chain seq x y z
N MET A 1 -3.11 12.23 16.11
CA MET A 1 -2.53 13.49 15.59
C MET A 1 -2.76 13.47 14.08
N GLU A 2 -3.81 14.14 13.62
CA GLU A 2 -4.17 14.17 12.21
C GLU A 2 -3.16 15.08 11.49
N GLN A 3 -2.09 14.50 10.96
CA GLN A 3 -1.16 15.26 10.13
C GLN A 3 -1.94 15.71 8.90
N ILE A 4 -2.14 17.01 8.78
CA ILE A 4 -2.56 17.66 7.53
C ILE A 4 -1.44 17.36 6.54
N LEU A 5 -1.62 16.31 5.73
CA LEU A 5 -0.77 16.03 4.59
C LEU A 5 -0.85 17.27 3.71
N GLU A 6 0.23 18.06 3.67
CA GLU A 6 0.34 19.17 2.73
C GLU A 6 -0.05 18.65 1.35
N LYS A 7 -1.13 19.22 0.81
CA LYS A 7 -1.70 18.74 -0.44
C LYS A 7 -0.61 18.93 -1.50
N PRO A 8 -0.08 17.84 -2.09
CA PRO A 8 1.02 17.97 -3.02
C PRO A 8 0.57 18.85 -4.19
N ALA A 9 1.47 19.68 -4.72
CA ALA A 9 1.19 20.53 -5.87
C ALA A 9 0.69 19.74 -7.09
N HIS A 10 0.99 18.43 -7.13
CA HIS A 10 0.45 17.48 -8.09
C HIS A 10 0.03 16.17 -7.41
N SER A 11 -1.13 15.65 -7.80
CA SER A 11 -1.55 14.31 -7.43
C SER A 11 -0.69 13.26 -8.13
N PRO A 12 -0.37 12.13 -7.48
CA PRO A 12 0.26 11.01 -8.15
C PRO A 12 -0.64 10.49 -9.29
N THR A 13 -0.01 10.05 -10.38
CA THR A 13 -0.72 9.29 -11.42
C THR A 13 -1.09 7.91 -10.91
N LEU A 14 -2.15 7.31 -11.44
CA LEU A 14 -2.59 5.96 -11.08
C LEU A 14 -1.48 4.92 -11.28
N ASP A 15 -0.71 5.04 -12.37
CA ASP A 15 0.47 4.21 -12.64
C ASP A 15 1.49 4.24 -11.49
N THR A 16 1.77 5.44 -10.94
CA THR A 16 2.69 5.58 -9.81
C THR A 16 2.14 4.92 -8.54
N VAL A 17 0.82 5.01 -8.32
CA VAL A 17 0.16 4.37 -7.17
C VAL A 17 0.26 2.85 -7.28
N GLN A 18 -0.08 2.28 -8.45
CA GLN A 18 -0.04 0.83 -8.69
C GLN A 18 1.38 0.29 -8.56
N MET A 19 2.38 0.99 -9.10
CA MET A 19 3.79 0.65 -8.96
C MET A 19 4.23 0.53 -7.50
N VAL A 20 3.88 1.50 -6.66
CA VAL A 20 4.21 1.46 -5.22
C VAL A 20 3.44 0.33 -4.54
N GLU A 21 2.16 0.15 -4.88
CA GLU A 21 1.32 -0.92 -4.36
C GLU A 21 1.92 -2.31 -4.63
N GLU A 22 2.29 -2.59 -5.87
CA GLU A 22 2.88 -3.85 -6.29
C GLU A 22 4.25 -4.09 -5.64
N THR A 23 5.07 -3.06 -5.52
CA THR A 23 6.39 -3.16 -4.88
C THR A 23 6.25 -3.58 -3.41
N ILE A 24 5.28 -3.02 -2.68
CA ILE A 24 5.04 -3.38 -1.27
C ILE A 24 4.41 -4.77 -1.17
N ARG A 25 3.42 -5.08 -2.03
CA ARG A 25 2.76 -6.40 -2.06
C ARG A 25 3.76 -7.54 -2.32
N ASN A 26 4.67 -7.33 -3.27
CA ASN A 26 5.61 -8.37 -3.71
C ASN A 26 6.75 -8.63 -2.72
N ALA A 27 7.02 -7.69 -1.80
CA ALA A 27 8.11 -7.85 -0.86
C ALA A 27 7.86 -8.95 0.19
N LYS A 28 6.59 -9.21 0.54
CA LYS A 28 6.19 -10.23 1.54
C LYS A 28 6.92 -10.10 2.89
N GLU A 29 7.43 -8.91 3.21
CA GLU A 29 8.19 -8.59 4.41
C GLU A 29 7.93 -7.13 4.82
N VAL A 30 8.38 -6.75 6.01
CA VAL A 30 8.36 -5.34 6.44
C VAL A 30 9.49 -4.60 5.72
N ILE A 31 9.15 -3.53 4.99
CA ILE A 31 10.13 -2.76 4.20
C ILE A 31 10.32 -1.37 4.80
N LYS A 32 11.58 -0.99 5.03
CA LYS A 32 11.96 0.40 5.35
C LYS A 32 11.66 1.34 4.17
N ILE A 33 11.26 2.58 4.44
CA ILE A 33 10.97 3.57 3.37
C ILE A 33 12.17 3.81 2.44
N ALA A 34 13.40 3.77 2.98
CA ALA A 34 14.61 3.90 2.18
C ALA A 34 14.81 2.72 1.22
N GLU A 35 14.48 1.51 1.67
CA GLU A 35 14.57 0.29 0.87
C GLU A 35 13.45 0.23 -0.16
N LEU A 36 12.23 0.63 0.20
CA LEU A 36 11.12 0.79 -0.73
C LEU A 36 11.52 1.67 -1.91
N LYS A 37 12.13 2.83 -1.65
CA LYS A 37 12.62 3.74 -2.70
C LYS A 37 13.64 3.10 -3.66
N ARG A 38 14.45 2.15 -3.18
CA ARG A 38 15.44 1.43 -3.99
C ARG A 38 14.82 0.33 -4.84
N ARG A 39 13.77 -0.31 -4.33
CA ARG A 39 13.04 -1.39 -5.02
C ARG A 39 12.07 -0.87 -6.09
N LEU A 40 11.69 0.42 -6.05
CA LEU A 40 10.84 1.02 -7.08
C LEU A 40 11.56 1.01 -8.45
N PRO A 41 10.84 0.66 -9.53
CA PRO A 41 11.43 0.62 -10.88
C PRO A 41 11.78 2.03 -11.41
N ARG A 42 11.20 3.08 -10.84
CA ARG A 42 11.57 4.49 -11.10
C ARG A 42 11.51 5.32 -9.83
N GLN A 43 12.27 6.41 -9.81
CA GLN A 43 12.27 7.33 -8.68
C GLN A 43 10.92 8.05 -8.54
N VAL A 44 10.45 8.13 -7.30
CA VAL A 44 9.23 8.86 -6.91
C VAL A 44 9.60 9.93 -5.91
N ASN A 45 9.09 11.14 -6.11
CA ASN A 45 9.29 12.26 -5.19
C ASN A 45 8.83 11.87 -3.77
N HIS A 46 9.57 12.30 -2.75
CA HIS A 46 9.30 11.93 -1.36
C HIS A 46 7.90 12.32 -0.88
N ASN A 47 7.40 13.51 -1.25
CA ASN A 47 6.08 13.99 -0.87
C ASN A 47 4.97 13.19 -1.59
N THR A 48 5.18 12.89 -2.88
CA THR A 48 4.28 12.02 -3.64
C THR A 48 4.23 10.62 -3.02
N LEU A 49 5.38 10.04 -2.65
CA LEU A 49 5.42 8.73 -1.99
C LEU A 49 4.69 8.75 -0.64
N LYS A 50 4.85 9.80 0.18
CA LYS A 50 4.09 9.96 1.44
C LYS A 50 2.58 9.97 1.19
N VAL A 51 2.11 10.70 0.19
CA VAL A 51 0.68 10.77 -0.16
C VAL A 51 0.15 9.42 -0.62
N ILE A 52 0.93 8.68 -1.44
CA ILE A 52 0.56 7.33 -1.86
C ILE A 52 0.48 6.40 -0.66
N LEU A 53 1.48 6.38 0.22
CA LEU A 53 1.48 5.53 1.40
C LEU A 53 0.33 5.85 2.35
N ALA A 54 0.05 7.13 2.59
CA ALA A 54 -1.09 7.55 3.40
C ALA A 54 -2.43 7.09 2.79
N TYR A 55 -2.56 7.19 1.46
CA TYR A 55 -3.73 6.66 0.76
C TYR A 55 -3.86 5.13 0.90
N LEU A 56 -2.77 4.39 0.71
CA LEU A 56 -2.76 2.94 0.83
C LEU A 56 -3.11 2.49 2.26
N GLN A 57 -2.57 3.17 3.28
CA GLN A 57 -2.89 2.91 4.68
C GLN A 57 -4.37 3.20 4.97
N LYS A 58 -4.87 4.36 4.56
CA LYS A 58 -6.29 4.73 4.70
C LYS A 58 -7.21 3.71 4.01
N SER A 59 -6.77 3.11 2.91
CA SER A 59 -7.52 2.07 2.18
C SER A 59 -7.40 0.65 2.78
N GLY A 60 -6.66 0.49 3.88
CA GLY A 60 -6.47 -0.81 4.55
C GLY A 60 -5.58 -1.80 3.78
N LYS A 61 -4.73 -1.31 2.87
CA LYS A 61 -3.83 -2.16 2.08
C LYS A 61 -2.50 -2.42 2.75
N ILE A 62 -2.00 -1.41 3.48
CA ILE A 62 -0.72 -1.44 4.18
C ILE A 62 -0.90 -0.96 5.61
N GLU A 63 0.07 -1.27 6.46
CA GLU A 63 0.20 -0.71 7.81
C GLU A 63 1.62 -0.22 8.06
N PHE A 64 1.77 0.82 8.89
CA PHE A 64 3.07 1.27 9.36
C PHE A 64 3.44 0.56 10.66
N THR A 65 4.68 0.09 10.71
CA THR A 65 5.34 -0.51 11.87
C THR A 65 6.53 0.36 12.27
N PRO A 66 7.10 0.19 13.48
CA PRO A 66 8.33 0.89 13.87
C PRO A 66 9.49 0.65 12.88
N ASP A 67 9.54 -0.53 12.25
CA ASP A 67 10.59 -0.94 11.33
C ASP A 67 10.34 -0.53 9.87
N GLY A 68 9.12 -0.15 9.49
CA GLY A 68 8.78 0.17 8.11
C GLY A 68 7.31 -0.03 7.76
N VAL A 69 7.05 -0.42 6.52
CA VAL A 69 5.70 -0.62 5.96
C VAL A 69 5.50 -2.08 5.60
N VAL A 70 4.31 -2.62 5.87
CA VAL A 70 3.94 -4.01 5.56
C VAL A 70 2.63 -4.07 4.78
N TRP A 71 2.52 -5.03 3.87
CA TRP A 71 1.27 -5.35 3.17
C TRP A 71 0.35 -6.18 4.06
N ILE A 72 -0.91 -5.76 4.21
CA ILE A 72 -1.90 -6.45 5.08
C ILE A 72 -3.18 -6.87 4.35
N SER A 73 -3.39 -6.44 3.10
CA SER A 73 -4.61 -6.75 2.36
C SER A 73 -4.61 -8.20 1.83
N MET A 74 -5.73 -8.90 2.07
CA MET A 74 -5.94 -10.25 1.56
C MET A 74 -6.04 -10.29 0.03
N PRO A 75 -5.43 -11.30 -0.62
CA PRO A 75 -5.60 -11.51 -2.05
C PRO A 75 -7.02 -12.01 -2.36
N LYS A 76 -7.47 -11.75 -3.59
CA LYS A 76 -8.83 -12.08 -4.05
C LYS A 76 -9.14 -13.58 -3.98
N GLU A 77 -8.16 -14.43 -4.19
CA GLU A 77 -8.29 -15.89 -4.17
C GLU A 77 -8.72 -16.41 -2.79
N ASP A 78 -8.13 -15.85 -1.73
CA ASP A 78 -8.49 -16.19 -0.36
C ASP A 78 -9.91 -15.70 -0.01
N ILE A 79 -10.28 -14.52 -0.50
CA ILE A 79 -11.64 -13.97 -0.35
C ILE A 79 -12.66 -14.88 -1.04
N ALA A 80 -12.40 -15.33 -2.27
CA ALA A 80 -13.29 -16.22 -3.00
C ALA A 80 -13.50 -17.56 -2.26
N THR A 81 -12.42 -18.09 -1.66
CA THR A 81 -12.49 -19.30 -0.82
C THR A 81 -13.41 -19.09 0.38
N ILE A 82 -13.31 -17.96 1.07
CA ILE A 82 -14.20 -17.63 2.20
C ILE A 82 -15.65 -17.50 1.74
N LEU A 83 -15.90 -16.77 0.64
CA LEU A 83 -17.24 -16.58 0.09
C LEU A 83 -17.89 -17.89 -0.38
N SER A 84 -17.10 -18.87 -0.85
CA SER A 84 -17.61 -20.20 -1.20
C SER A 84 -18.04 -21.02 0.03
N LYS A 85 -17.38 -20.83 1.18
CA LYS A 85 -17.67 -21.57 2.42
C LYS A 85 -18.86 -20.98 3.20
N GLY A 86 -19.07 -19.66 3.11
CA GLY A 86 -20.18 -18.97 3.79
C GLY A 86 -21.53 -19.02 3.06
N ARG A 87 -21.62 -19.67 1.89
CA ARG A 87 -22.86 -19.77 1.09
C ARG A 87 -23.73 -20.96 1.53
N THR A 88 -23.95 -21.13 2.84
CA THR A 88 -25.01 -21.97 3.38
C THR A 88 -26.04 -21.06 4.02
N TRP A 89 -26.95 -20.53 3.20
CA TRP A 89 -28.18 -19.93 3.71
C TRP A 89 -29.18 -21.08 3.88
N THR A 90 -29.33 -21.57 5.10
CA THR A 90 -30.51 -22.33 5.53
C THR A 90 -31.36 -21.41 6.39
#